data_AF-A0A7W0RHE3-F1
#
_entry.id   AF-A0A7W0RHE3-F1
#
_cell.length_a   1.000
_cell.length_b   1.000
_cell.length_c   1.000
_cell.angle_alpha   90.00
_cell.angle_beta   90.00
_cell.angle_gamma   90.00
#
_symmetry.space_group_name_H-M   'P 1'
#
loop_
_entity.id
_entity.type
_entity.pdbx_description
1 polymer ?
#
loop_
_entity_poly.entity_id
_entity_poly.type
_entity_poly.pdbx_seq_one_letter_code
_entity_poly.pdbx_strand_id
1 'polypeptide(L)'
;MSGRPDIVLVSLGTTMGWRVNDQAFVEQVRAAGASCVVVTSRMGLAGKLRHQMAITDVVEGLAARRAAGRDGRATVYSSVTSALLQPARSPVAVRFDCPAALNRPGP
;
A
#
# COMPACT_ATOMS: atom_id res chain seq x y z
N MET A 1 6.60 7.62 22.04
CA MET A 1 7.61 7.38 20.99
C MET A 1 7.32 8.31 19.82
N SER A 2 8.07 9.40 19.69
CA SER A 2 7.78 10.54 18.80
C SER A 2 8.85 10.72 17.70
N GLY A 3 9.37 9.62 17.17
CA GLY A 3 10.33 9.61 16.05
C GLY A 3 9.64 9.33 14.71
N ARG A 4 10.23 9.86 13.62
CA ARG A 4 9.86 9.50 12.23
C ARG A 4 9.99 7.97 12.06
N PRO A 5 8.95 7.26 11.57
CA PRO A 5 9.02 5.82 11.39
C PRO A 5 10.06 5.43 10.33
N ASP A 6 10.65 4.25 10.48
CA ASP A 6 11.61 3.72 9.52
C ASP A 6 10.89 3.33 8.22
N ILE A 7 9.72 2.69 8.34
CA ILE A 7 8.88 2.29 7.21
C ILE A 7 7.46 2.85 7.36
N VAL A 8 6.98 3.51 6.31
CA VAL A 8 5.55 3.79 6.10
C VAL A 8 5.02 2.79 5.08
N LEU A 9 4.11 1.92 5.52
CA LEU A 9 3.38 1.00 4.62
C LEU A 9 2.12 1.70 4.13
N VAL A 10 2.04 1.99 2.84
CA VAL A 10 0.82 2.49 2.19
C VAL A 10 0.02 1.30 1.67
N SER A 11 -1.16 1.11 2.24
CA SER A 11 -2.05 -0.01 1.94
C SER A 11 -3.38 0.47 1.40
N LEU A 12 -3.91 -0.20 0.39
CA LEU A 12 -5.28 0.00 -0.06
C LEU A 12 -6.30 -0.68 0.88
N GLY A 13 -5.89 -1.74 1.59
CA GLY A 13 -6.69 -2.44 2.61
C GLY A 13 -8.07 -2.94 2.16
N THR A 14 -8.28 -3.11 0.86
CA THR A 14 -9.61 -3.29 0.26
C THR A 14 -10.18 -4.68 0.50
N THR A 15 -9.32 -5.70 0.64
CA THR A 15 -9.69 -7.10 0.88
C THR A 15 -9.18 -7.60 2.22
N MET A 16 -9.81 -8.64 2.78
CA MET A 16 -9.33 -9.30 4.00
C MET A 16 -7.94 -9.90 3.82
N GLY A 17 -7.68 -10.53 2.66
CA GLY A 17 -6.36 -11.10 2.34
C GLY A 17 -5.25 -10.06 2.39
N TRP A 18 -5.49 -8.86 1.84
CA TRP A 18 -4.52 -7.76 1.92
C TRP A 18 -4.28 -7.29 3.35
N ARG A 19 -5.33 -7.16 4.17
CA ARG A 19 -5.15 -6.74 5.57
C ARG A 19 -4.30 -7.72 6.38
N VAL A 20 -4.52 -9.03 6.18
CA VAL A 20 -3.70 -10.08 6.82
C VAL A 20 -2.26 -10.00 6.33
N ASN A 21 -2.06 -9.83 5.02
CA ASN A 21 -0.73 -9.75 4.42
C ASN A 21 0.05 -8.51 4.87
N ASP A 22 -0.63 -7.37 5.02
CA ASP A 22 -0.06 -6.12 5.53
C ASP A 22 0.35 -6.26 6.99
N GLN A 23 -0.50 -6.88 7.81
CA GLN A 23 -0.21 -7.15 9.21
C GLN A 23 1.02 -8.05 9.37
N ALA A 24 1.12 -9.12 8.59
CA ALA A 24 2.28 -10.01 8.60
C ALA A 24 3.58 -9.26 8.26
N PHE A 25 3.54 -8.33 7.31
CA PHE A 25 4.70 -7.51 6.99
C PHE A 25 5.06 -6.52 8.10
N VAL A 26 4.08 -5.88 8.73
CA VAL A 26 4.31 -5.02 9.88
C VAL A 26 5.01 -5.79 10.99
N GLU A 27 4.58 -7.02 11.25
CA GLU A 27 5.18 -7.91 12.23
C GLU A 27 6.62 -8.28 11.86
N GLN A 28 6.90 -8.61 10.60
CA GLN A 28 8.25 -8.89 10.11
C GLN A 28 9.19 -7.68 10.27
N VAL A 29 8.73 -6.48 9.90
CA VAL A 29 9.53 -5.25 10.04
C VAL A 29 9.84 -4.96 11.50
N ARG A 30 8.85 -5.13 12.39
CA ARG A 30 9.02 -4.94 13.83
C ARG A 30 9.95 -5.99 14.44
N ALA A 31 9.84 -7.25 14.02
CA ALA A 31 10.73 -8.33 14.43
C ALA A 31 12.19 -8.06 14.00
N ALA A 32 12.40 -7.38 12.87
CA ALA A 32 13.71 -6.91 12.42
C ALA A 32 14.21 -5.67 13.19
N GLY A 33 13.49 -5.19 14.20
CA GLY A 33 13.88 -4.05 15.03
C GLY A 33 13.55 -2.68 14.44
N ALA A 34 12.83 -2.62 13.31
CA ALA A 34 12.45 -1.37 12.66
C ALA A 34 11.00 -0.95 13.01
N SER A 35 10.77 0.36 13.05
CA SER A 35 9.43 0.92 13.27
C SER A 35 8.63 0.95 11.97
N CYS A 36 7.39 0.44 12.02
CA CYS A 36 6.48 0.41 10.88
C CYS A 36 5.12 1.01 11.23
N VAL A 37 4.65 1.89 10.37
CA VAL A 37 3.33 2.52 10.45
C VAL A 37 2.54 2.21 9.19
N VAL A 38 1.34 1.69 9.36
CA VAL A 38 0.41 1.47 8.26
C VAL A 38 -0.43 2.71 8.02
N VAL A 39 -0.54 3.08 6.75
CA VAL A 39 -1.42 4.13 6.26
C VAL A 39 -2.36 3.48 5.27
N THR A 40 -3.61 3.30 5.70
CA THR A 40 -4.68 2.76 4.86
C THR A 40 -5.38 3.86 4.06
N SER A 41 -5.46 3.67 2.75
CA SER A 41 -6.24 4.51 1.85
C SER A 41 -7.73 4.40 2.17
N ARG A 42 -8.40 5.55 2.30
CA ARG A 42 -9.87 5.61 2.36
C ARG A 42 -10.39 6.16 1.05
N MET A 43 -11.17 5.35 0.33
CA MET A 43 -11.72 5.73 -0.98
C MET A 43 -13.05 6.49 -0.88
N GLY A 44 -13.75 6.41 0.25
CA GLY A 44 -15.02 7.11 0.46
C GLY A 44 -16.05 6.80 -0.64
N LEU A 45 -16.85 7.81 -1.02
CA LEU A 45 -17.86 7.69 -2.08
C LEU A 45 -17.28 7.38 -3.46
N ALA A 46 -16.02 7.75 -3.73
CA ALA A 46 -15.34 7.42 -4.99
C ALA A 46 -15.14 5.90 -5.18
N GLY A 47 -15.20 5.13 -4.09
CA GLY A 47 -15.26 3.68 -4.14
C GLY A 47 -16.51 3.11 -4.83
N LYS A 48 -17.49 3.95 -5.21
CA LYS A 48 -18.62 3.53 -6.06
C LYS A 48 -18.32 3.59 -7.56
N LEU A 49 -17.17 4.12 -7.98
CA LEU A 49 -16.81 4.29 -9.39
C LEU A 49 -15.91 3.16 -9.94
N ARG A 50 -15.47 2.24 -9.08
CA ARG A 50 -14.56 1.11 -9.39
C ARG A 50 -15.26 -0.06 -10.11
N HIS A 51 -16.09 0.27 -11.09
CA HIS A 51 -16.75 -0.71 -11.98
C HIS A 51 -15.99 -0.94 -13.29
N GLN A 52 -14.94 -0.14 -13.55
CA GLN A 52 -14.07 -0.26 -14.71
C GLN A 52 -12.61 -0.29 -14.24
N MET A 53 -11.79 -1.15 -14.84
CA MET A 53 -10.41 -1.39 -14.41
C MET A 53 -9.57 -0.10 -14.35
N ALA A 54 -9.56 0.68 -15.43
CA ALA A 54 -8.79 1.93 -15.47
C ALA A 54 -9.27 2.97 -14.45
N ILE A 55 -10.58 3.03 -14.18
CA ILE A 55 -11.14 3.94 -13.17
C ILE A 55 -10.74 3.50 -11.76
N THR A 56 -10.71 2.18 -11.54
CA THR A 56 -10.30 1.58 -10.27
C THR A 56 -8.88 2.00 -9.90
N ASP A 57 -7.94 1.86 -10.83
CA ASP A 57 -6.54 2.21 -10.59
C ASP A 57 -6.34 3.70 -10.28
N VAL A 58 -7.05 4.58 -11.01
CA VAL A 58 -6.99 6.03 -10.75
C VAL A 58 -7.59 6.38 -9.38
N VAL A 59 -8.76 5.83 -9.04
CA VAL A 59 -9.41 6.09 -7.75
C VAL A 59 -8.55 5.60 -6.59
N GLU A 60 -7.98 4.41 -6.72
CA GLU A 60 -7.13 3.79 -5.70
C GLU A 60 -5.79 4.51 -5.55
N GLY A 61 -5.13 4.85 -6.65
CA GLY A 61 -3.87 5.61 -6.64
C GLY A 61 -4.04 7.01 -6.03
N LEU A 62 -5.13 7.72 -6.37
CA LEU A 62 -5.44 9.01 -5.75
C LEU A 62 -5.77 8.88 -4.25
N ALA A 63 -6.49 7.83 -3.85
CA ALA A 63 -6.77 7.58 -2.44
C ALA A 63 -5.48 7.27 -1.65
N ALA A 64 -4.56 6.50 -2.24
CA ALA A 64 -3.24 6.25 -1.67
C ALA A 64 -2.41 7.53 -1.56
N ARG A 65 -2.49 8.42 -2.55
CA ARG A 65 -1.76 9.71 -2.51
C ARG A 65 -2.21 10.62 -1.38
N ARG A 66 -3.52 10.65 -1.10
CA ARG A 66 -4.05 11.41 0.05
C ARG A 66 -3.62 10.80 1.38
N ALA A 67 -3.40 9.49 1.40
CA ALA A 67 -2.99 8.76 2.59
C ALA A 67 -1.46 8.89 2.84
N ALA A 68 -0.63 8.93 1.78
CA ALA A 68 0.83 8.96 1.82
C ALA A 68 1.47 10.23 2.45
N GLY A 69 0.69 11.09 3.11
CA GLY A 69 1.17 12.32 3.75
C GLY A 69 1.99 12.13 5.04
N ARG A 70 2.32 10.89 5.43
CA ARG A 70 3.21 10.62 6.57
C ARG A 70 4.64 10.46 6.10
N ASP A 71 5.54 11.29 6.62
CA ASP A 71 6.97 11.13 6.40
C ASP A 71 7.52 9.90 7.14
N GLY A 72 8.21 9.02 6.41
CA GLY A 72 8.96 7.86 6.91
C GLY A 72 10.34 7.80 6.26
N ARG A 73 11.32 7.07 6.83
CA ARG A 73 12.65 6.96 6.20
C ARG A 73 12.59 6.27 4.83
N ALA A 74 11.68 5.30 4.69
CA ALA A 74 11.30 4.68 3.43
C ALA A 74 9.77 4.48 3.35
N THR A 75 9.26 4.40 2.12
CA THR A 75 7.86 4.09 1.86
C THR A 75 7.74 2.76 1.13
N VAL A 76 6.90 1.87 1.64
CA VAL A 76 6.55 0.61 0.99
C VAL A 76 5.09 0.68 0.57
N TYR A 77 4.83 0.45 -0.70
CA TYR A 77 3.47 0.32 -1.24
C TYR A 77 3.09 -1.15 -1.26
N SER A 78 1.91 -1.48 -0.76
CA SER A 78 1.43 -2.88 -0.65
C SER A 78 1.05 -3.48 -2.01
N SER A 79 0.95 -2.65 -3.05
CA SER A 79 0.64 -3.02 -4.43
C SER A 79 1.16 -1.97 -5.42
N VAL A 80 1.25 -2.34 -6.69
CA VAL A 80 1.55 -1.39 -7.78
C VAL A 80 0.51 -0.29 -7.84
N THR A 81 -0.77 -0.60 -7.67
CA THR A 81 -1.86 0.39 -7.72
C THR A 81 -1.72 1.44 -6.61
N SER A 82 -1.32 1.06 -5.39
CA SER A 82 -1.03 2.04 -4.33
C SER A 82 0.17 2.96 -4.63
N ALA A 83 1.10 2.51 -5.46
CA ALA A 83 2.25 3.31 -5.89
C ALA A 83 1.92 4.23 -7.08
N LEU A 84 0.79 4.03 -7.76
CA LEU A 84 0.38 4.89 -8.87
C LEU A 84 0.17 6.33 -8.38
N LEU A 85 0.61 7.27 -9.21
CA LEU A 85 0.44 8.72 -9.03
C LEU A 85 1.18 9.32 -7.82
N GLN A 86 2.08 8.55 -7.19
CA GLN A 86 2.85 8.99 -6.03
C GLN A 86 4.07 9.81 -6.45
N PRO A 87 4.42 10.87 -5.69
CA PRO A 87 5.64 11.61 -5.93
C PRO A 87 6.86 10.75 -5.54
N ALA A 88 7.95 10.84 -6.31
CA ALA A 88 9.23 10.22 -5.97
C ALA A 88 9.89 10.98 -4.82
N ARG A 89 9.45 10.74 -3.58
CA ARG A 89 10.00 11.33 -2.35
C ARG A 89 10.40 10.19 -1.42
N SER A 90 11.67 10.13 -1.04
CA SER A 90 12.30 9.05 -0.24
C SER A 90 12.50 7.72 -0.98
N PRO A 91 13.38 6.82 -0.48
CA PRO A 91 13.48 5.45 -0.96
C PRO A 91 12.10 4.78 -0.97
N VAL A 92 11.71 4.23 -2.11
CA VAL A 92 10.40 3.63 -2.35
C VAL A 92 10.55 2.18 -2.80
N ALA A 93 9.67 1.31 -2.29
CA ALA A 93 9.54 -0.05 -2.76
C ALA A 93 8.07 -0.40 -2.98
N VAL A 94 7.82 -1.31 -3.92
CA VAL A 94 6.50 -1.94 -4.11
C VAL A 94 6.61 -3.39 -3.71
N ARG A 95 5.73 -3.81 -2.81
CA ARG A 95 5.61 -5.21 -2.39
C ARG A 95 4.60 -5.92 -3.28
N PHE A 96 4.96 -7.13 -3.69
CA PHE A 96 4.04 -8.08 -4.31
C PHE A 96 3.67 -9.14 -3.27
N ASP A 97 2.37 -9.35 -3.06
CA ASP A 97 1.83 -10.37 -2.17
C ASP A 97 1.95 -11.77 -2.76
N CYS A 98 1.83 -11.89 -4.08
CA CYS A 98 2.22 -13.06 -4.85
C CYS A 98 2.58 -12.69 -6.31
N PRO A 99 3.37 -13.53 -6.99
CA PRO A 99 3.52 -13.45 -8.45
C PRO A 99 2.16 -13.58 -9.16
N ALA A 100 1.93 -12.75 -10.19
CA ALA A 100 0.68 -12.74 -10.94
C ALA A 100 0.29 -14.12 -11.50
N ALA A 101 1.29 -14.94 -11.89
CA ALA A 101 1.09 -16.29 -12.39
C ALA A 101 0.43 -17.24 -11.35
N LEU A 102 0.60 -17.00 -10.05
CA LEU A 102 -0.04 -17.80 -9.00
C LEU A 102 -1.52 -17.44 -8.81
N ASN A 103 -1.89 -16.17 -9.03
CA ASN A 103 -3.28 -15.70 -8.94
C ASN A 103 -4.06 -15.87 -10.26
N ARG A 104 -3.34 -15.86 -11.37
CA ARG A 104 -3.86 -15.96 -12.72
C ARG A 104 -2.97 -16.93 -13.48
N PRO A 105 -3.17 -18.25 -13.29
CA PRO A 105 -2.49 -19.22 -14.13
C PRO A 105 -2.78 -18.87 -15.58
N GLY A 106 -1.71 -18.61 -16.33
CA GLY A 106 -1.80 -18.46 -17.78
C GLY A 106 -2.18 -19.79 -18.45
N PRO A 107 -2.31 -19.81 -19.78
CA PRO A 107 -2.37 -21.07 -20.50
C PRO A 107 -1.14 -21.94 -20.21
#